data_AF-A0A6L7EMP5-F1
#
_entry.id   AF-A0A6L7EMP5-F1
#
_cell.length_a   1.000
_cell.length_b   1.000
_cell.length_c   1.000
_cell.angle_alpha   90.00
_cell.angle_beta   90.00
_cell.angle_gamma   90.00
#
_symmetry.space_group_name_H-M   'P 1'
#
loop_
_entity.id
_entity.type
_entity.pdbx_description
1 polymer ?
#
loop_
_entity_poly.entity_id
_entity_poly.type
_entity_poly.pdbx_seq_one_letter_code
_entity_poly.pdbx_strand_id
1 'polypeptide(L)' 'MLVAFSIAPSVADGTGSVSEAVAAAVRVVKESGLPWELTSMFTTVEVATRP' A
#
# COMPACT_ATOMS: atom_id res chain seq x y z
N MET A 1 0.78 -15.92 -5.95
CA MET A 1 -0.04 -15.73 -4.74
C MET A 1 -0.45 -14.28 -4.64
N LEU A 2 -1.60 -13.99 -4.03
CA LEU A 2 -2.06 -12.63 -3.79
C LEU A 2 -1.92 -12.28 -2.31
N VAL A 3 -1.33 -11.12 -2.03
CA VAL A 3 -1.29 -10.52 -0.69
C VAL A 3 -2.08 -9.22 -0.74
N ALA A 4 -3.07 -9.08 0.14
CA ALA A 4 -3.82 -7.83 0.32
C ALA A 4 -3.49 -7.27 1.70
N PHE A 5 -3.18 -5.96 1.76
CA PHE A 5 -2.89 -5.29 3.02
C PHE A 5 -3.49 -3.87 3.04
N SER A 6 -3.70 -3.37 4.26
CA SER A 6 -4.14 -2.01 4.52
C SER A 6 -3.20 -1.38 5.55
N ILE A 7 -3.01 -0.07 5.50
CA ILE A 7 -2.12 0.66 6.40
C ILE A 7 -2.94 1.77 7.05
N ALA A 8 -2.92 1.82 8.38
CA ALA A 8 -3.59 2.84 9.19
C ALA A 8 -2.54 3.62 10.00
N PRO A 9 -2.03 4.75 9.48
CA PRO A 9 -1.07 5.58 10.21
C PRO A 9 -1.65 6.10 11.52
N SER A 10 -0.84 6.09 12.58
CA SER A 10 -1.24 6.61 13.90
C SER A 10 -0.99 8.12 14.06
N VAL A 11 -0.33 8.74 13.09
CA VAL A 11 0.01 10.17 13.07
C VAL A 11 -0.49 10.77 11.77
N ALA A 12 -1.19 11.90 11.88
CA ALA A 12 -1.67 12.68 10.74
C ALA A 12 -0.80 13.92 10.53
N ASP A 13 -0.90 14.53 9.36
CA ASP A 13 -0.27 15.81 9.05
C ASP A 13 -0.96 16.99 9.74
N GLY A 14 -0.49 18.22 9.49
CA GLY A 14 -1.05 19.44 10.09
C GLY A 14 -2.51 19.74 9.71
N THR A 15 -3.07 19.03 8.72
CA THR A 15 -4.47 19.13 8.31
C THR A 15 -5.34 18.00 8.87
N GLY A 16 -4.74 17.04 9.59
CA GLY A 16 -5.42 15.83 10.07
C GLY A 16 -5.54 14.74 8.99
N SER A 17 -4.88 14.90 7.85
CA SER A 17 -4.86 13.92 6.77
C SER A 17 -3.74 12.89 6.97
N VAL A 18 -3.97 11.67 6.51
CA VAL A 18 -2.97 10.59 6.46
C VAL A 18 -2.57 10.23 5.03
N SER A 19 -3.12 10.95 4.04
CA SER A 19 -3.00 10.60 2.62
C SER A 19 -1.55 10.60 2.13
N GLU A 20 -0.71 11.53 2.59
CA GLU A 20 0.72 11.57 2.23
C GLU A 20 1.47 10.33 2.74
N ALA A 21 1.22 9.92 3.99
CA ALA A 21 1.83 8.71 4.55
C ALA A 21 1.36 7.44 3.82
N VAL A 22 0.06 7.35 3.48
CA VAL A 22 -0.48 6.24 2.69
C VAL A 22 0.12 6.23 1.27
N ALA A 23 0.21 7.39 0.62
CA ALA A 23 0.78 7.52 -0.72
C ALA A 23 2.25 7.11 -0.76
N ALA A 24 3.03 7.45 0.28
CA ALA A 24 4.42 7.02 0.42
C ALA A 24 4.53 5.48 0.49
N ALA A 25 3.66 4.81 1.24
CA ALA A 25 3.66 3.34 1.29
C ALA A 25 3.23 2.70 -0.04
N VAL A 26 2.20 3.23 -0.70
CA VAL A 26 1.77 2.77 -2.03
C VAL A 26 2.88 2.96 -3.07
N ARG A 27 3.69 4.01 -2.93
CA ARG A 27 4.84 4.25 -3.81
C ARG A 27 5.86 3.10 -3.76
N VAL A 28 6.12 2.53 -2.59
CA VAL A 28 7.00 1.36 -2.44
C VAL A 28 6.45 0.17 -3.24
N VAL A 29 5.14 -0.07 -3.21
CA VAL A 29 4.50 -1.13 -4.02
C VAL A 29 4.67 -0.84 -5.50
N LYS A 30 4.41 0.39 -5.93
CA LYS A 30 4.57 0.79 -7.34
C LYS A 30 6.01 0.62 -7.82
N GLU A 31 6.99 0.95 -6.99
CA GLU A 31 8.43 0.85 -7.29
C GLU A 31 8.94 -0.60 -7.26
N SER A 32 8.17 -1.55 -6.69
CA SER A 32 8.53 -2.98 -6.69
C SER A 32 8.50 -3.64 -8.07
N GLY A 33 7.77 -3.06 -9.03
CA GLY A 33 7.57 -3.63 -10.37
C GLY A 33 6.65 -4.85 -10.43
N LEU A 34 6.08 -5.30 -9.31
CA LEU A 34 5.11 -6.39 -9.26
C LEU A 34 3.73 -5.92 -9.76
N PRO A 35 2.90 -6.81 -10.32
CA PRO A 35 1.49 -6.50 -10.58
C PRO A 35 0.76 -6.18 -9.28
N TRP A 36 -0.03 -5.10 -9.28
CA TRP A 36 -0.71 -4.61 -8.09
C TRP A 36 -1.98 -3.84 -8.44
N GLU A 37 -2.88 -3.74 -7.46
CA GLU A 37 -4.12 -2.97 -7.53
C GLU A 37 -4.31 -2.16 -6.23
N LEU A 38 -4.72 -0.90 -6.36
CA LEU A 38 -5.14 -0.05 -5.25
C LEU A 38 -6.65 0.13 -5.27
N THR A 39 -7.28 -0.14 -4.13
CA THR A 39 -8.70 0.12 -3.89
C THR A 39 -8.87 1.11 -2.74
N SER A 40 -10.12 1.43 -2.39
CA SER A 40 -10.41 2.30 -1.24
C SER A 40 -10.01 1.70 0.11
N MET A 41 -9.90 0.36 0.22
CA MET A 41 -9.68 -0.33 1.49
C MET A 41 -8.33 -1.05 1.56
N PHE A 42 -7.84 -1.56 0.43
CA PHE A 42 -6.65 -2.42 0.36
C PHE A 42 -5.75 -2.07 -0.82
N THR A 43 -4.46 -2.38 -0.63
CA THR A 43 -3.50 -2.59 -1.70
C THR A 43 -3.28 -4.08 -1.88
N THR A 44 -3.48 -4.59 -3.09
CA THR A 44 -3.28 -5.99 -3.45
C THR A 44 -2.03 -6.10 -4.31
N VAL A 45 -1.15 -7.07 -4.02
CA VAL A 45 0.09 -7.32 -4.75
C VAL A 45 0.21 -8.80 -5.11
N GLU A 46 0.55 -9.06 -6.37
CA GLU A 46 0.92 -10.41 -6.82
C GLU A 46 2.37 -10.72 -6.46
N VAL A 47 2.56 -11.79 -5.69
CA VAL A 47 3.89 -12.23 -5.23
C VAL A 47 4.17 -13.66 -5.66
N ALA A 48 5.44 -13.93 -5.92
CA ALA A 48 5.93 -15.28 -6.16
C ALA A 48 5.90 -16.08 -4.84
N THR A 49 5.28 -17.26 -4.86
CA THR A 49 5.49 -18.26 -3.83
C THR A 49 6.70 -19.08 -4.23
N ARG A 50 7.81 -18.92 -3.51
CA ARG A 50 8.83 -19.96 -3.53
C ARG A 50 8.28 -21.20 -2.80
N PRO A 51 8.61 -22.42 -3.26
CA PRO A 51 8.24 -23.65 -2.56
C PRO A 51 8.85 -23.69 -1.15
#